data_AF-A0A946VVJ9-F1
#
_entry.id   AF-A0A946VVJ9-F1
#
_cell.length_a   1.000
_cell.length_b   1.000
_cell.length_c   1.000
_cell.angle_alpha   90.00
_cell.angle_beta   90.00
_cell.angle_gamma   90.00
#
_symmetry.space_group_name_H-M   'P 1'
#
loop_
_entity.id
_entity.type
_entity.pdbx_description
1 polymer ?
#
loop_
_entity_poly.entity_id
_entity_poly.type
_entity_poly.pdbx_seq_one_letter_code
_entity_poly.pdbx_strand_id
1 'polypeptide(L)'
;LSSPYWGYLITAGMDFFDDAAWDEWVRENRAVASPGALSFLRFCYENNVEVFYVTSRDQGVDTYSLALQNLVTAGFPYADADHLTVLRETSNKEEVQAQIRESHDVVVMLGDNLNDFSRRYYVTDADQRIAMMRRDSALYGGRYVLFPNPTDGHWMRAIFGESEPPPTDENRSKLGAAASGDYWQRD
;
A
#
# COMPACT_ATOMS: atom_id res chain seq x y z
N LEU A 1 -8.22 5.95 -3.28
CA LEU A 1 -8.70 4.70 -3.90
C LEU A 1 -8.34 4.70 -5.37
N SER A 2 -7.80 3.58 -5.83
CA SER A 2 -7.42 3.29 -7.22
C SER A 2 -8.41 2.38 -7.95
N SER A 3 -9.62 2.20 -7.43
CA SER A 3 -10.63 1.32 -8.04
C SER A 3 -10.89 1.57 -9.53
N PRO A 4 -10.88 2.82 -10.06
CA PRO A 4 -11.02 3.05 -11.49
C PRO A 4 -9.89 2.45 -12.35
N TYR A 5 -8.65 2.42 -11.84
CA TYR A 5 -7.52 1.78 -12.51
C TYR A 5 -7.73 0.27 -12.62
N TRP A 6 -8.10 -0.38 -11.52
CA TRP A 6 -8.42 -1.81 -11.53
C TRP A 6 -9.61 -2.14 -12.43
N GLY A 7 -10.63 -1.28 -12.46
CA GLY A 7 -11.75 -1.39 -13.38
C GLY A 7 -11.32 -1.30 -14.85
N TYR A 8 -10.39 -0.39 -15.17
CA TYR A 8 -9.82 -0.27 -16.51
C TYR A 8 -9.12 -1.57 -16.94
N LEU A 9 -8.22 -2.11 -16.10
CA LEU A 9 -7.50 -3.35 -16.41
C LEU A 9 -8.46 -4.49 -16.75
N ILE A 10 -9.50 -4.69 -15.93
CA ILE A 10 -10.53 -5.73 -16.17
C ILE A 10 -11.22 -5.51 -17.53
N THR A 11 -11.63 -4.28 -17.83
CA THR A 11 -12.30 -3.98 -19.12
C THR A 11 -11.39 -4.11 -20.33
N ALA A 12 -10.08 -3.97 -20.12
CA ALA A 12 -9.05 -4.14 -21.15
C ALA A 12 -8.59 -5.61 -21.30
N GLY A 13 -9.10 -6.54 -20.49
CA GLY A 13 -8.68 -7.94 -20.50
C GLY A 13 -7.28 -8.17 -19.92
N MET A 14 -6.86 -7.31 -18.98
CA MET A 14 -5.60 -7.39 -18.25
C MET A 14 -5.85 -7.95 -16.85
N ASP A 15 -4.88 -8.69 -16.29
CA ASP A 15 -5.06 -9.44 -15.03
C ASP A 15 -4.29 -8.88 -13.83
N PHE A 16 -3.01 -8.59 -14.03
CA PHE A 16 -2.10 -8.08 -12.99
C PHE A 16 -1.84 -6.59 -13.18
N PHE A 17 -1.17 -6.00 -12.18
CA PHE A 17 -0.69 -4.62 -12.24
C PHE A 17 0.12 -4.38 -13.53
N ASP A 18 -0.09 -3.22 -14.12
CA ASP A 18 0.58 -2.73 -15.32
C ASP A 18 1.08 -1.31 -15.07
N ASP A 19 2.40 -1.13 -15.16
CA ASP A 19 3.08 0.14 -14.90
C ASP A 19 2.63 1.25 -15.83
N ALA A 20 2.52 0.96 -17.13
CA ALA A 20 2.21 1.99 -18.13
C ALA A 20 0.81 2.57 -17.92
N ALA A 21 -0.18 1.69 -17.72
CA ALA A 21 -1.55 2.09 -17.41
C ALA A 21 -1.64 2.81 -16.05
N TRP A 22 -0.84 2.39 -15.06
CA TRP A 22 -0.81 3.04 -13.75
C TRP A 22 -0.29 4.47 -13.86
N ASP A 23 0.80 4.64 -14.60
CA ASP A 23 1.45 5.91 -14.87
C ASP A 23 0.51 6.90 -15.59
N GLU A 24 -0.23 6.43 -16.58
CA GLU A 24 -1.26 7.23 -17.25
C GLU A 24 -2.36 7.64 -16.26
N TRP A 25 -2.87 6.70 -15.47
CA TRP A 25 -3.95 6.95 -14.51
C TRP A 25 -3.56 7.93 -13.38
N VAL A 26 -2.35 7.81 -12.82
CA VAL A 26 -1.88 8.71 -11.75
C VAL A 26 -1.83 10.16 -12.22
N ARG A 27 -1.42 10.40 -13.49
CA ARG A 27 -1.38 11.75 -14.08
C ARG A 27 -2.76 12.39 -14.23
N GLU A 28 -3.83 11.60 -14.27
CA GLU A 28 -5.20 12.16 -14.29
C GLU A 28 -5.60 12.82 -12.96
N ASN A 29 -4.88 12.56 -11.86
CA ASN A 29 -5.15 13.13 -10.54
C ASN A 29 -6.61 12.91 -10.06
N ARG A 30 -7.17 11.73 -10.36
CA ARG A 30 -8.57 11.36 -10.01
C ARG A 30 -8.70 10.52 -8.74
N ALA A 31 -7.60 10.29 -8.02
CA ALA A 31 -7.61 9.53 -6.80
C ALA A 31 -8.48 10.22 -5.73
N VAL A 32 -9.45 9.49 -5.18
CA VAL A 32 -10.26 9.98 -4.04
C VAL A 32 -9.71 9.43 -2.73
N ALA A 33 -9.94 10.16 -1.63
CA ALA A 33 -9.57 9.68 -0.30
C ALA A 33 -10.28 8.36 0.03
N SER A 34 -9.57 7.45 0.72
CA SER A 34 -10.20 6.26 1.28
C SER A 34 -11.26 6.66 2.32
N PRO A 35 -12.39 5.92 2.44
CA PRO A 35 -13.42 6.22 3.42
C PRO A 35 -12.84 6.38 4.84
N GLY A 36 -13.20 7.46 5.51
CA GLY A 36 -12.73 7.78 6.87
C GLY A 36 -11.33 8.40 6.96
N ALA A 37 -10.50 8.34 5.91
CA ALA A 37 -9.12 8.84 5.95
C ALA A 37 -9.07 10.36 6.22
N LEU A 38 -9.86 11.15 5.49
CA LEU A 38 -9.90 12.60 5.69
C LEU A 38 -10.38 12.99 7.09
N SER A 39 -11.43 12.34 7.60
CA SER A 39 -11.94 12.63 8.95
C SER A 39 -10.91 12.27 10.02
N PHE A 40 -10.22 11.12 9.87
CA PHE A 40 -9.22 10.70 10.83
C PHE A 40 -8.00 11.63 10.84
N LEU A 41 -7.47 11.97 9.66
CA LEU A 41 -6.29 12.83 9.57
C LEU A 41 -6.59 14.28 9.96
N ARG A 42 -7.80 14.78 9.71
CA ARG A 42 -8.26 16.07 10.26
C ARG A 42 -8.35 16.04 11.77
N PHE A 43 -8.87 14.97 12.35
CA PHE A 43 -8.87 14.80 13.81
C PHE A 43 -7.44 14.83 14.37
N CYS A 44 -6.47 14.16 13.71
CA CYS A 44 -5.05 14.26 14.09
C CYS A 44 -4.55 15.71 14.05
N TYR A 45 -4.77 16.40 12.94
CA TYR A 45 -4.38 17.81 12.74
C TYR A 45 -4.97 18.73 13.83
N GLU A 46 -6.28 18.63 14.10
CA GLU A 46 -6.98 19.43 15.11
C GLU A 46 -6.49 19.16 16.55
N ASN A 47 -5.85 18.01 16.77
CA ASN A 47 -5.29 17.60 18.07
C ASN A 47 -3.76 17.69 18.13
N ASN A 48 -3.13 18.41 17.20
CA ASN A 48 -1.68 18.61 17.13
C ASN A 48 -0.89 17.28 17.01
N VAL A 49 -1.45 16.32 16.28
CA VAL A 49 -0.77 15.07 15.89
C VAL A 49 -0.41 15.17 14.41
N GLU A 50 0.88 15.21 14.12
CA GLU A 50 1.39 15.29 12.76
C GLU A 50 1.15 14.00 11.97
N VAL A 51 0.99 14.15 10.65
CA VAL A 51 0.75 13.05 9.73
C VAL A 51 1.85 13.05 8.68
N PHE A 52 2.57 11.93 8.60
CA PHE A 52 3.62 11.71 7.60
C PHE A 52 3.14 10.75 6.51
N TYR A 53 3.27 11.14 5.25
CA TYR A 53 2.92 10.34 4.08
C TYR A 53 4.19 9.71 3.51
N VAL A 54 4.36 8.40 3.72
CA VAL A 54 5.51 7.65 3.18
C VAL A 54 5.04 6.69 2.10
N THR A 55 5.40 6.97 0.85
CA THR A 55 4.92 6.23 -0.32
C THR A 55 6.08 5.75 -1.18
N SER A 56 5.92 4.58 -1.82
CA SER A 56 6.91 4.01 -2.75
C SER A 56 6.44 4.07 -4.20
N ARG A 57 5.90 5.23 -4.59
CA ARG A 57 5.44 5.47 -5.96
C ARG A 57 6.65 5.78 -6.85
N ASP A 58 6.56 5.44 -8.14
CA ASP A 58 7.48 5.92 -9.16
C ASP A 58 6.74 6.18 -10.48
N GLN A 59 6.56 7.46 -10.82
CA GLN A 59 6.06 7.99 -12.08
C GLN A 59 7.18 8.77 -12.81
N GLY A 60 8.45 8.49 -12.48
CA GLY A 60 9.61 9.23 -13.00
C GLY A 60 9.90 10.53 -12.24
N VAL A 61 10.47 11.52 -12.93
CA VAL A 61 10.90 12.80 -12.33
C VAL A 61 9.76 13.60 -11.68
N ASP A 62 8.53 13.39 -12.14
CA ASP A 62 7.33 14.09 -11.66
C ASP A 62 6.64 13.39 -10.47
N THR A 63 7.16 12.24 -10.01
CA THR A 63 6.48 11.44 -8.96
C THR A 63 6.12 12.26 -7.73
N TYR A 64 7.06 13.09 -7.27
CA TYR A 64 6.88 13.88 -6.07
C TYR A 64 5.78 14.94 -6.25
N SER A 65 5.81 15.69 -7.35
CA SER A 65 4.82 16.73 -7.63
C SER A 65 3.42 16.14 -7.83
N LEU A 66 3.31 14.99 -8.49
CA LEU A 66 2.06 14.24 -8.64
C LEU A 66 1.50 13.77 -7.30
N ALA A 67 2.34 13.16 -6.45
CA ALA A 67 1.93 12.69 -5.13
C ALA A 67 1.45 13.84 -4.24
N LEU A 68 2.19 14.96 -4.22
CA LEU A 68 1.84 16.16 -3.47
C LEU A 68 0.51 16.75 -3.97
N GLN A 69 0.35 16.86 -5.30
CA GLN A 69 -0.87 17.38 -5.89
C GLN A 69 -2.09 16.49 -5.58
N ASN A 70 -1.93 15.16 -5.58
CA ASN A 70 -3.01 14.26 -5.16
C ASN A 70 -3.45 14.54 -3.72
N LEU A 71 -2.49 14.73 -2.79
CA LEU A 71 -2.80 15.03 -1.39
C LEU A 71 -3.53 16.37 -1.24
N VAL A 72 -3.03 17.41 -1.90
CA VAL A 72 -3.63 18.75 -1.89
C VAL A 72 -5.04 18.71 -2.48
N THR A 73 -5.22 18.07 -3.64
CA THR A 73 -6.52 17.97 -4.33
C THR A 73 -7.54 17.22 -3.49
N ALA A 74 -7.12 16.17 -2.78
CA ALA A 74 -7.98 15.41 -1.89
C ALA A 74 -8.25 16.13 -0.55
N GLY A 75 -7.58 17.24 -0.25
CA GLY A 75 -7.79 18.05 0.96
C GLY A 75 -7.22 17.41 2.23
N PHE A 76 -6.14 16.62 2.08
CA PHE A 76 -5.41 16.05 3.20
C PHE A 76 -4.60 17.12 3.96
N PRO A 77 -4.52 17.08 5.30
CA PRO A 77 -3.65 17.97 6.07
C PRO A 77 -2.18 17.59 5.84
N TYR A 78 -1.24 18.50 6.13
CA TYR A 78 0.20 18.24 6.00
C TYR A 78 0.61 17.82 4.57
N ALA A 79 -0.10 18.34 3.56
CA ALA A 79 0.24 18.12 2.16
C ALA A 79 1.35 19.10 1.74
N ASP A 80 2.56 18.86 2.24
CA ASP A 80 3.73 19.70 2.04
C ASP A 80 5.04 18.87 2.02
N ALA A 81 6.18 19.55 1.94
CA ALA A 81 7.47 18.92 1.77
C ALA A 81 8.11 18.34 3.03
N ASP A 82 7.66 18.77 4.21
CA ASP A 82 8.18 18.27 5.47
C ASP A 82 7.53 16.94 5.85
N HIS A 83 6.33 16.66 5.29
CA HIS A 83 5.52 15.50 5.66
C HIS A 83 5.37 14.44 4.56
N LEU A 84 5.63 14.77 3.29
CA LEU A 84 5.60 13.82 2.19
C LEU A 84 7.00 13.29 1.86
N THR A 85 7.19 11.98 2.00
CA THR A 85 8.37 11.27 1.50
C THR A 85 7.99 10.28 0.40
N VAL A 86 8.65 10.39 -0.75
CA VAL A 86 8.49 9.49 -1.91
C VAL A 86 9.76 8.67 -2.11
N LEU A 87 9.63 7.36 -2.09
CA LEU A 87 10.70 6.40 -2.33
C LEU A 87 10.54 5.80 -3.73
N ARG A 88 11.41 6.18 -4.67
CA ARG A 88 11.34 5.71 -6.07
C ARG A 88 12.17 4.44 -6.29
N GLU A 89 13.35 4.39 -5.68
CA GLU A 89 14.32 3.31 -5.88
C GLU A 89 14.08 2.09 -4.98
N THR A 90 13.14 2.17 -4.02
CA THR A 90 12.90 1.12 -3.04
C THR A 90 11.50 1.18 -2.45
N SER A 91 10.93 0.01 -2.17
CA SER A 91 9.72 -0.12 -1.36
C SER A 91 10.01 -0.26 0.14
N ASN A 92 11.29 -0.19 0.56
CA ASN A 92 11.65 -0.27 1.97
C ASN A 92 11.47 1.07 2.67
N LYS A 93 10.42 1.18 3.50
CA LYS A 93 10.09 2.38 4.27
C LYS A 93 10.81 2.47 5.62
N GLU A 94 11.56 1.45 6.02
CA GLU A 94 12.14 1.32 7.37
C GLU A 94 13.04 2.50 7.75
N GLU A 95 13.88 2.97 6.82
CA GLU A 95 14.79 4.11 7.05
C GLU A 95 14.03 5.41 7.32
N VAL A 96 13.05 5.74 6.47
CA VAL A 96 12.20 6.93 6.66
C VAL A 96 11.42 6.85 7.97
N GLN A 97 10.90 5.68 8.29
CA GLN A 97 10.19 5.47 9.55
C GLN A 97 11.11 5.59 10.77
N ALA A 98 12.38 5.18 10.66
CA ALA A 98 13.37 5.36 11.71
C ALA A 98 13.67 6.86 11.91
N GLN A 99 13.88 7.61 10.83
CA GLN A 99 14.11 9.06 10.86
C GLN A 99 12.95 9.82 11.51
N ILE A 100 11.69 9.48 11.19
CA ILE A 100 10.52 10.09 11.84
C ILE A 100 10.52 9.82 13.35
N ARG A 101 10.90 8.60 13.77
CA ARG A 101 10.96 8.22 15.20
C ARG A 101 12.07 8.92 15.99
N GLU A 102 13.05 9.53 15.33
CA GLU A 102 14.09 10.31 16.01
C GLU A 102 13.54 11.61 16.63
N SER A 103 12.49 12.17 16.02
CA SER A 103 11.87 13.44 16.43
C SER A 103 10.42 13.29 16.92
N HIS A 104 9.76 12.17 16.64
CA HIS A 104 8.35 11.95 16.96
C HIS A 104 8.11 10.61 17.67
N ASP A 105 7.15 10.59 18.60
CA ASP A 105 6.56 9.33 19.06
C ASP A 105 5.50 8.87 18.05
N VAL A 106 5.82 7.86 17.24
CA VAL A 106 4.89 7.32 16.24
C VAL A 106 3.79 6.51 16.93
N VAL A 107 2.65 7.15 17.16
CA VAL A 107 1.55 6.55 17.92
C VAL A 107 0.77 5.48 17.15
N VAL A 108 0.64 5.64 15.83
CA VAL A 108 -0.08 4.74 14.93
C VAL A 108 0.56 4.72 13.55
N MET A 109 0.53 3.56 12.90
CA MET A 109 0.93 3.37 11.49
C MET A 109 -0.30 2.88 10.71
N LEU A 110 -0.51 3.46 9.52
CA LEU A 110 -1.66 3.18 8.67
C LEU A 110 -1.15 2.60 7.35
N GLY A 111 -1.69 1.48 6.89
CA GLY A 111 -1.24 0.86 5.65
C GLY A 111 -2.09 -0.32 5.24
N ASP A 112 -2.04 -0.68 3.96
CA ASP A 112 -2.75 -1.83 3.39
C ASP A 112 -1.83 -3.04 3.16
N ASN A 113 -0.51 -2.83 3.25
CA ASN A 113 0.49 -3.87 3.12
C ASN A 113 1.23 -4.02 4.46
N LEU A 114 1.43 -5.25 4.95
CA LEU A 114 2.15 -5.45 6.23
C LEU A 114 3.55 -4.79 6.25
N ASN A 115 4.18 -4.62 5.08
CA ASN A 115 5.48 -3.96 4.98
C ASN A 115 5.42 -2.44 5.21
N ASP A 116 4.22 -1.85 5.27
CA ASP A 116 4.02 -0.51 5.79
C ASP A 116 4.32 -0.45 7.29
N PHE A 117 4.21 -1.56 8.02
CA PHE A 117 4.43 -1.62 9.47
C PHE A 117 5.84 -2.09 9.86
N SER A 118 6.38 -3.07 9.13
CA SER A 118 7.73 -3.59 9.37
C SER A 118 8.29 -4.32 8.16
N ARG A 119 9.56 -4.09 7.85
CA ARG A 119 10.27 -4.76 6.74
C ARG A 119 10.41 -6.27 6.95
N ARG A 120 10.27 -6.77 8.18
CA ARG A 120 10.35 -8.21 8.51
C ARG A 120 9.36 -9.07 7.71
N TYR A 121 8.24 -8.49 7.27
CA TYR A 121 7.23 -9.22 6.51
C TYR A 121 7.52 -9.31 5.01
N TYR A 122 8.66 -8.79 4.54
CA TYR A 122 9.08 -8.80 3.14
C TYR A 122 9.73 -10.13 2.78
N VAL A 123 8.91 -11.17 2.69
CA VAL A 123 9.32 -12.56 2.45
C VAL A 123 8.65 -13.12 1.18
N THR A 124 9.13 -14.26 0.71
CA THR A 124 8.64 -14.96 -0.50
C THR A 124 7.87 -16.24 -0.16
N ASP A 125 7.34 -16.34 1.06
CA ASP A 125 6.57 -17.48 1.53
C ASP A 125 5.34 -17.00 2.31
N ALA A 126 4.15 -17.44 1.89
CA ALA A 126 2.88 -16.96 2.43
C ALA A 126 2.65 -17.39 3.88
N ASP A 127 3.00 -18.64 4.23
CA ASP A 127 2.83 -19.17 5.58
C ASP A 127 3.76 -18.48 6.57
N GLN A 128 5.02 -18.25 6.18
CA GLN A 128 5.99 -17.48 6.94
C GLN A 128 5.48 -16.06 7.18
N ARG A 129 4.95 -15.41 6.14
CA ARG A 129 4.38 -14.06 6.24
C ARG A 129 3.22 -14.00 7.24
N ILE A 130 2.29 -14.96 7.15
CA ILE A 130 1.15 -15.09 8.08
C ILE A 130 1.63 -15.37 9.49
N ALA A 131 2.58 -16.29 9.68
CA ALA A 131 3.12 -16.65 10.99
C ALA A 131 3.81 -15.47 11.67
N MET A 132 4.56 -14.66 10.92
CA MET A 132 5.15 -13.41 11.44
C MET A 132 4.08 -12.41 11.85
N MET A 133 3.06 -12.19 11.02
CA MET A 133 1.94 -11.29 11.35
C MET A 133 1.22 -11.75 12.63
N ARG A 134 0.94 -13.06 12.76
CA ARG A 134 0.29 -13.64 13.95
C ARG A 134 1.09 -13.44 15.23
N ARG A 135 2.42 -13.46 15.18
CA ARG A 135 3.27 -13.15 16.36
C ARG A 135 3.09 -11.71 16.83
N ASP A 136 2.75 -10.82 15.91
CA ASP A 136 2.60 -9.40 16.16
C ASP A 136 1.10 -9.01 16.29
N SER A 137 0.20 -9.99 16.46
CA SER A 137 -1.26 -9.79 16.43
C SER A 137 -1.76 -8.73 17.41
N ALA A 138 -1.09 -8.58 18.57
CA ALA A 138 -1.43 -7.60 19.58
C ALA A 138 -1.20 -6.14 19.14
N LEU A 139 -0.44 -5.90 18.07
CA LEU A 139 -0.21 -4.57 17.51
C LEU A 139 -1.35 -4.11 16.60
N TYR A 140 -2.07 -5.04 15.98
CA TYR A 140 -3.11 -4.74 15.00
C TYR A 140 -4.40 -4.23 15.66
N GLY A 141 -5.00 -3.20 15.06
CA GLY A 141 -6.14 -2.48 15.62
C GLY A 141 -5.75 -1.43 16.67
N GLY A 142 -4.47 -1.32 17.00
CA GLY A 142 -3.91 -0.29 17.88
C GLY A 142 -2.77 0.44 17.18
N ARG A 143 -1.53 -0.04 17.35
CA ARG A 143 -0.34 0.54 16.72
C ARG A 143 -0.34 0.39 15.20
N TYR A 144 -0.84 -0.73 14.69
CA TYR A 144 -0.96 -1.00 13.26
C TYR A 144 -2.44 -1.02 12.86
N VAL A 145 -2.84 -0.07 12.04
CA VAL A 145 -4.18 -0.04 11.43
C VAL A 145 -4.05 -0.53 10.00
N LEU A 146 -4.48 -1.77 9.79
CA LEU A 146 -4.45 -2.44 8.49
C LEU A 146 -5.70 -2.12 7.68
N PHE A 147 -5.52 -1.69 6.44
CA PHE A 147 -6.58 -1.56 5.46
C PHE A 147 -6.64 -2.79 4.53
N PRO A 148 -7.84 -3.21 4.08
CA PRO A 148 -7.96 -4.29 3.12
C PRO A 148 -7.55 -3.82 1.73
N ASN A 149 -6.57 -4.51 1.15
CA ASN A 149 -6.23 -4.41 -0.28
C ASN A 149 -6.09 -5.82 -0.86
N PRO A 150 -7.14 -6.33 -1.53
CA PRO A 150 -7.10 -7.63 -2.19
C PRO A 150 -6.65 -7.57 -3.66
N THR A 151 -6.24 -6.40 -4.17
CA THR A 151 -5.90 -6.24 -5.59
C THR A 151 -4.41 -6.45 -5.85
N ASP A 152 -3.54 -5.90 -5.01
CA ASP A 152 -2.09 -5.95 -5.18
C ASP A 152 -1.34 -5.87 -3.84
N GLY A 153 -0.01 -5.84 -3.92
CA GLY A 153 0.88 -5.65 -2.77
C GLY A 153 1.82 -6.83 -2.53
N HIS A 154 2.63 -6.74 -1.48
CA HIS A 154 3.70 -7.73 -1.21
C HIS A 154 3.17 -9.10 -0.75
N TRP A 155 1.87 -9.29 -0.59
CA TRP A 155 1.32 -10.64 -0.48
C TRP A 155 1.44 -11.40 -1.81
N MET A 156 1.43 -10.71 -2.96
CA MET A 156 1.76 -11.26 -4.27
C MET A 156 3.19 -11.80 -4.27
N ARG A 157 4.16 -11.04 -3.73
CA ARG A 157 5.55 -11.50 -3.57
C ARG A 157 5.67 -12.81 -2.81
N ALA A 158 4.84 -13.01 -1.78
CA ALA A 158 4.84 -14.24 -1.00
C ALA A 158 4.35 -15.48 -1.79
N ILE A 159 3.63 -15.25 -2.90
CA ILE A 159 3.16 -16.28 -3.83
C ILE A 159 4.15 -16.41 -5.00
N PHE A 160 4.45 -15.30 -5.67
CA PHE A 160 5.15 -15.27 -6.95
C PHE A 160 6.66 -15.12 -6.86
N GLY A 161 7.20 -14.66 -5.74
CA GLY A 161 8.61 -14.23 -5.60
C GLY A 161 8.84 -12.77 -5.99
N GLU A 162 7.85 -12.13 -6.60
CA GLU A 162 7.81 -10.71 -7.00
C GLU A 162 6.41 -10.12 -6.76
N SER A 163 6.32 -8.80 -6.63
CA SER A 163 5.05 -8.12 -6.31
C SER A 163 4.14 -7.94 -7.51
N GLU A 164 4.72 -7.93 -8.71
CA GLU A 164 4.07 -7.61 -9.99
C GLU A 164 4.37 -8.73 -11.00
N PRO A 165 3.79 -9.93 -10.80
CA PRO A 165 4.03 -11.06 -11.69
C PRO A 165 3.48 -10.79 -13.10
N PRO A 166 4.14 -11.30 -14.16
CA PRO A 166 3.63 -11.15 -15.53
C PRO A 166 2.33 -11.93 -15.77
N PRO A 167 1.48 -11.50 -16.73
CA PRO A 167 0.18 -12.12 -17.04
C PRO A 167 0.29 -13.40 -17.87
N THR A 168 0.96 -14.41 -17.31
CA THR A 168 1.11 -15.74 -17.92
C THR A 168 0.03 -16.71 -17.42
N ASP A 169 -0.27 -17.75 -18.21
CA ASP A 169 -1.20 -18.81 -17.79
C ASP A 169 -0.70 -19.56 -16.54
N GLU A 170 0.62 -19.65 -16.38
CA GLU A 170 1.27 -20.19 -15.19
C GLU A 170 0.94 -19.34 -13.96
N ASN A 171 1.10 -18.01 -14.04
CA ASN A 171 0.82 -17.11 -12.91
C ASN A 171 -0.68 -17.04 -12.59
N ARG A 172 -1.56 -17.10 -13.60
CA ARG A 172 -3.02 -17.24 -13.37
C ARG A 172 -3.35 -18.53 -12.62
N SER A 173 -2.77 -19.65 -13.05
CA SER A 173 -2.97 -20.95 -12.41
C SER A 173 -2.44 -20.96 -10.97
N LYS A 174 -1.28 -20.34 -10.75
CA LYS A 174 -0.65 -20.20 -9.44
C LYS A 174 -1.47 -19.31 -8.50
N LEU A 175 -2.03 -18.20 -8.98
CA LEU A 175 -2.96 -17.37 -8.21
C LEU A 175 -4.21 -18.16 -7.82
N GLY A 176 -4.81 -18.89 -8.78
CA GLY A 176 -5.98 -19.72 -8.55
C GLY A 176 -5.72 -20.80 -7.50
N ALA A 177 -4.59 -21.50 -7.59
CA ALA A 177 -4.18 -22.49 -6.59
C ALA A 177 -4.04 -21.86 -5.19
N ALA A 178 -3.33 -20.73 -5.08
CA ALA A 178 -3.16 -20.01 -3.81
C ALA A 178 -4.50 -19.55 -3.20
N ALA A 179 -5.41 -19.01 -4.03
CA ALA A 179 -6.73 -18.54 -3.57
C ALA A 179 -7.66 -19.70 -3.16
N SER A 180 -7.48 -20.88 -3.75
CA SER A 180 -8.30 -22.07 -3.48
C SER A 180 -7.75 -22.99 -2.39
N GLY A 181 -6.55 -22.72 -1.85
CA GLY A 181 -5.84 -23.65 -0.94
C GLY A 181 -6.61 -24.02 0.34
N ASP A 182 -7.34 -23.05 0.92
CA ASP A 182 -8.15 -23.20 2.13
C ASP A 182 -9.67 -23.06 1.82
N TYR A 183 -10.15 -23.79 0.81
CA TYR A 183 -11.57 -23.74 0.46
C TYR A 183 -12.44 -24.41 1.53
N TRP A 184 -13.63 -23.84 1.76
CA TRP A 184 -14.64 -24.46 2.62
C TRP A 184 -15.17 -25.75 1.97
N GLN A 185 -14.84 -26.89 2.57
CA GLN A 185 -15.43 -28.18 2.20
C GLN A 185 -16.88 -28.23 2.67
N ARG A 186 -17.82 -28.34 1.73
CA ARG A 186 -19.22 -28.66 2.02
C ARG A 186 -19.37 -30.18 2.01
N ASP A 187 -19.71 -30.76 3.16
CA ASP A 187 -20.17 -32.15 3.28
C ASP A 187 -21.52 -32.36 2.55
#